data_AF-A0A2S9FKC4-F1
#
_entry.id   AF-A0A2S9FKC4-F1
#
_cell.length_a   1.000
_cell.length_b   1.000
_cell.length_c   1.000
_cell.angle_alpha   90.00
_cell.angle_beta   90.00
_cell.angle_gamma   90.00
#
_symmetry.space_group_name_H-M   'P 1'
#
loop_
_entity.id
_entity.type
_entity.pdbx_description
1 polymer ?
#
loop_
_entity_poly.entity_id
_entity_poly.type
_entity_poly.pdbx_seq_one_letter_code
_entity_poly.pdbx_strand_id
1 'polypeptide(L)'
;GSCVPLLKQILEAEGVEQSKALCEHFSHSRAELFEIISAGPSESTRTFSGLIERFGTGRGCDICKPVVASILASTSSEHILDGEQASLQDSNDHFLANIQRNGSYSVVPRVPGGDITPEHLILIGEIARDFGLYTKITGGQRIDMFGARVDQLPEIWRRLVEGGMESGQAYGKSL
;
A
#
# COMPACT_ATOMS: atom_id res chain seq x y z
N GLY A 1 -6.87 17.65 5.02
CA GLY A 1 -8.22 17.13 4.71
C GLY A 1 -9.17 17.45 5.84
N SER A 2 -9.90 18.55 5.76
CA SER A 2 -10.76 19.08 6.83
C SER A 2 -12.21 18.59 6.79
N CYS A 3 -12.64 17.94 5.70
CA CYS A 3 -14.05 17.57 5.51
C CYS A 3 -14.51 16.40 6.38
N VAL A 4 -13.64 15.41 6.63
CA VAL A 4 -14.00 14.20 7.39
C VAL A 4 -14.25 14.49 8.88
N PRO A 5 -13.39 15.25 9.59
CA PRO A 5 -13.68 15.64 10.97
C PRO A 5 -14.93 16.50 11.11
N LEU A 6 -15.18 17.41 10.17
CA LEU A 6 -16.36 18.27 10.17
C LEU A 6 -17.65 17.47 9.98
N LEU A 7 -17.65 16.50 9.06
CA LEU A 7 -18.80 15.61 8.85
C LEU A 7 -19.12 14.77 10.10
N LYS A 8 -18.12 14.30 10.83
CA LYS A 8 -18.34 13.60 12.11
C LYS A 8 -19.05 14.47 13.14
N GLN A 9 -18.60 15.72 13.29
CA GLN A 9 -19.22 16.68 14.21
C GLN A 9 -20.68 16.96 13.86
N ILE A 10 -21.00 17.09 12.58
CA ILE A 10 -22.39 17.32 12.13
C ILE A 10 -23.26 16.09 12.40
N LEU A 11 -22.78 14.88 12.08
CA LEU A 11 -23.52 13.65 12.33
C LEU A 11 -23.78 13.41 13.83
N GLU A 12 -22.80 13.73 14.69
CA GLU A 12 -22.97 13.70 16.15
C GLU A 12 -24.03 14.70 16.62
N ALA A 13 -24.02 15.93 16.09
CA ALA A 13 -25.00 16.96 16.44
C ALA A 13 -26.44 16.58 16.04
N GLU A 14 -26.61 15.85 14.94
CA GLU A 14 -27.90 15.32 14.48
C GLU A 14 -28.32 14.01 15.17
N GLY A 15 -27.55 13.55 16.16
CA GLY A 15 -27.87 12.35 16.95
C GLY A 15 -27.71 11.04 16.19
N VAL A 16 -26.93 11.04 15.10
CA VAL A 16 -26.62 9.82 14.33
C VAL A 16 -25.60 8.99 15.11
N GLU A 17 -25.99 7.78 15.50
CA GLU A 17 -25.09 6.84 16.16
C GLU A 17 -23.98 6.42 15.18
N GLN A 18 -22.73 6.75 15.50
CA GLN A 18 -21.59 6.36 14.67
C GLN A 18 -21.28 4.88 14.88
N SER A 19 -21.39 4.10 13.81
CA SER A 19 -20.95 2.71 13.83
C SER A 19 -19.44 2.62 14.04
N LYS A 20 -19.02 1.71 14.91
CA LYS A 20 -17.61 1.31 15.07
C LYS A 20 -17.15 0.32 13.99
N ALA A 21 -18.07 -0.17 13.17
CA ALA A 21 -17.77 -1.14 12.12
C ALA A 21 -16.75 -0.58 11.13
N LEU A 22 -15.80 -1.42 10.72
CA LEU A 22 -14.82 -1.03 9.71
C LEU A 22 -15.50 -0.83 8.34
N CYS A 23 -16.42 -1.72 8.00
CA CYS A 23 -17.29 -1.67 6.82
C CYS A 23 -18.44 -2.68 6.98
N GLU A 24 -19.29 -2.84 5.96
CA GLU A 24 -20.37 -3.84 5.98
C GLU A 24 -19.90 -5.28 6.25
N HIS A 25 -18.65 -5.61 5.90
CA HIS A 25 -18.08 -6.95 6.08
C HIS A 25 -17.64 -7.23 7.51
N PHE A 26 -17.32 -6.20 8.31
CA PHE A 26 -16.80 -6.35 9.68
C PHE A 26 -17.45 -5.33 10.61
N SER A 27 -18.25 -5.82 11.56
CA SER A 27 -18.83 -5.01 12.65
C SER A 27 -17.79 -4.54 13.67
N HIS A 28 -16.56 -5.03 13.56
CA HIS A 28 -15.41 -4.68 14.38
C HIS A 28 -14.72 -3.43 13.82
N SER A 29 -14.23 -2.58 14.72
CA SER A 29 -13.30 -1.50 14.40
C SER A 29 -11.92 -2.04 14.03
N ARG A 30 -11.08 -1.19 13.43
CA ARG A 30 -9.67 -1.53 13.15
C ARG A 30 -8.92 -1.99 14.42
N ALA A 31 -9.16 -1.32 15.56
CA ALA A 31 -8.50 -1.66 16.82
C ALA A 31 -8.95 -3.03 17.34
N GLU A 32 -10.25 -3.32 17.28
CA GLU A 32 -10.78 -4.64 17.67
C GLU A 32 -10.26 -5.75 16.74
N LEU A 33 -10.17 -5.50 15.43
CA LEU A 33 -9.55 -6.45 14.48
C LEU A 33 -8.07 -6.68 14.78
N PHE A 34 -7.34 -5.66 15.21
CA PHE A 34 -5.94 -5.79 15.64
C PHE A 34 -5.82 -6.71 16.85
N GLU A 35 -6.65 -6.51 17.87
CA GLU A 35 -6.69 -7.38 19.06
C GLU A 35 -7.06 -8.82 18.69
N ILE A 36 -8.07 -9.03 17.82
CA ILE A 36 -8.48 -10.37 17.36
C ILE A 36 -7.32 -11.10 16.67
N ILE A 37 -6.61 -10.42 15.77
CA ILE A 37 -5.47 -11.00 15.03
C ILE A 37 -4.27 -11.24 15.96
N SER A 38 -4.07 -10.38 16.96
CA SER A 38 -2.96 -10.45 17.92
C SER A 38 -3.16 -11.49 19.02
N ALA A 39 -4.40 -11.71 19.47
CA ALA A 39 -4.73 -12.52 20.65
C ALA A 39 -4.86 -14.04 20.36
N GLY A 40 -4.87 -14.48 19.12
CA GLY A 40 -5.07 -15.90 18.79
C GLY A 40 -4.37 -16.33 17.51
N PRO A 41 -3.17 -16.93 17.56
CA PRO A 41 -2.58 -17.60 16.43
C PRO A 41 -3.22 -19.00 16.29
N SER A 42 -4.43 -19.06 15.76
CA SER A 42 -4.83 -20.22 14.96
C SER A 42 -4.47 -19.93 13.51
N GLU A 43 -3.98 -20.89 12.74
CA GLU A 43 -3.64 -20.69 11.32
C GLU A 43 -4.77 -20.01 10.53
N SER A 44 -6.02 -20.24 10.91
CA SER A 44 -7.20 -19.64 10.28
C SER A 44 -7.37 -18.13 10.50
N THR A 45 -6.82 -17.53 11.56
CA THR A 45 -6.89 -16.07 11.78
C THR A 45 -5.72 -15.32 11.15
N ARG A 46 -4.79 -16.04 10.52
CA ARG A 46 -3.61 -15.48 9.82
C ARG A 46 -3.81 -15.25 8.33
N THR A 47 -4.98 -15.62 7.81
CA THR A 47 -5.41 -15.30 6.44
C THR A 47 -6.65 -14.41 6.47
N PHE A 48 -6.84 -13.60 5.43
CA PHE A 48 -8.08 -12.84 5.28
C PHE A 48 -9.29 -13.76 5.19
N SER A 49 -9.15 -14.88 4.47
CA SER A 49 -10.21 -15.86 4.25
C SER A 49 -10.74 -16.44 5.55
N GLY A 50 -9.86 -16.90 6.44
CA GLY A 50 -10.31 -17.42 7.72
C GLY A 50 -10.72 -16.34 8.72
N LEU A 51 -10.19 -15.11 8.60
CA LEU A 51 -10.65 -13.97 9.39
C LEU A 51 -12.08 -13.55 9.01
N ILE A 52 -12.37 -13.42 7.71
CA ILE A 52 -13.71 -13.01 7.24
C ILE A 52 -14.74 -14.12 7.45
N GLU A 53 -14.35 -15.39 7.37
CA GLU A 53 -15.23 -16.53 7.68
C GLU A 53 -15.66 -16.54 9.15
N ARG A 54 -14.76 -16.17 10.07
CA ARG A 54 -15.01 -16.26 11.51
C ARG A 54 -15.58 -14.97 12.12
N PHE A 55 -15.15 -13.81 11.62
CA PHE A 55 -15.41 -12.50 12.25
C PHE A 55 -16.07 -11.49 11.31
N GLY A 56 -16.36 -11.90 10.07
CA GLY A 56 -16.98 -11.04 9.08
C GLY A 56 -18.05 -11.75 8.25
N THR A 57 -18.41 -11.13 7.14
CA THR A 57 -19.34 -11.68 6.15
C THR A 57 -18.92 -11.30 4.73
N GLY A 58 -19.32 -12.07 3.73
CA GLY A 58 -19.06 -11.77 2.31
C GLY A 58 -17.62 -12.07 1.86
N ARG A 59 -17.14 -11.33 0.85
CA ARG A 59 -15.82 -11.55 0.21
C ARG A 59 -14.81 -10.44 0.48
N GLY A 60 -15.21 -9.40 1.22
CA GLY A 60 -14.41 -8.23 1.50
C GLY A 60 -14.39 -7.19 0.39
N CYS A 61 -14.05 -5.95 0.75
CA CYS A 61 -13.93 -4.79 -0.14
C CYS A 61 -12.55 -4.13 -0.07
N ASP A 62 -12.40 -3.05 -0.81
CA ASP A 62 -11.26 -2.13 -0.84
C ASP A 62 -11.00 -1.39 0.48
N ILE A 63 -11.91 -1.47 1.46
CA ILE A 63 -11.70 -0.95 2.82
C ILE A 63 -11.08 -2.02 3.73
N CYS A 64 -11.73 -3.19 3.85
CA CYS A 64 -11.32 -4.17 4.86
C CYS A 64 -10.11 -5.01 4.46
N LYS A 65 -9.94 -5.34 3.18
CA LYS A 65 -8.79 -6.12 2.70
C LYS A 65 -7.44 -5.44 3.01
N PRO A 66 -7.22 -4.16 2.66
CA PRO A 66 -5.94 -3.51 2.97
C PRO A 66 -5.73 -3.28 4.46
N VAL A 67 -6.79 -3.11 5.25
CA VAL A 67 -6.69 -2.96 6.70
C VAL A 67 -6.24 -4.26 7.35
N VAL A 68 -6.86 -5.39 6.98
CA VAL A 68 -6.46 -6.71 7.49
C VAL A 68 -5.05 -7.07 7.05
N ALA A 69 -4.70 -6.83 5.78
CA ALA A 69 -3.33 -7.06 5.28
C ALA A 69 -2.30 -6.24 6.07
N SER A 70 -2.59 -4.96 6.35
CA SER A 70 -1.72 -4.10 7.16
C SER A 70 -1.54 -4.62 8.59
N ILE A 71 -2.63 -5.09 9.23
CA ILE A 71 -2.55 -5.66 10.58
C ILE A 71 -1.71 -6.94 10.58
N LEU A 72 -1.95 -7.85 9.63
CA LEU A 72 -1.21 -9.11 9.49
C LEU A 72 0.30 -8.85 9.27
N ALA A 73 0.65 -7.90 8.41
CA ALA A 73 2.04 -7.51 8.18
C ALA A 73 2.71 -6.93 9.44
N SER A 74 1.96 -6.20 10.28
CA SER A 74 2.49 -5.62 11.52
C SER A 74 2.62 -6.61 12.69
N THR A 75 1.97 -7.78 12.60
CA THR A 75 1.88 -8.77 13.68
C THR A 75 2.56 -10.10 13.34
N SER A 76 3.23 -10.17 12.18
CA SER A 76 4.01 -11.33 11.72
C SER A 76 5.50 -11.01 11.64
N SER A 77 6.34 -11.96 12.06
CA SER A 77 7.80 -11.95 11.83
C SER A 77 8.22 -12.80 10.62
N GLU A 78 7.26 -13.47 9.95
CA GLU A 78 7.51 -14.32 8.79
C GLU A 78 7.31 -13.56 7.48
N HIS A 79 8.03 -13.99 6.44
CA HIS A 79 8.12 -13.31 5.15
C HIS A 79 6.74 -12.93 4.60
N ILE A 80 6.56 -11.63 4.35
CA ILE A 80 5.33 -10.95 3.86
C ILE A 80 4.83 -11.51 2.50
N LEU A 81 5.56 -12.45 1.89
CA LEU A 81 5.34 -12.98 0.54
C LEU A 81 4.77 -14.41 0.49
N ASP A 82 4.49 -15.07 1.62
CA ASP A 82 3.97 -16.44 1.60
C ASP A 82 2.43 -16.50 1.56
N GLY A 83 1.91 -17.27 0.59
CA GLY A 83 0.50 -17.71 0.54
C GLY A 83 -0.53 -16.64 0.12
N GLU A 84 -1.72 -16.70 0.74
CA GLU A 84 -2.85 -15.81 0.40
C GLU A 84 -2.58 -14.33 0.67
N GLN A 85 -1.56 -13.99 1.46
CA GLN A 85 -1.17 -12.59 1.73
C GLN A 85 -0.68 -11.87 0.48
N ALA A 86 -0.04 -12.58 -0.45
CA ALA A 86 0.37 -12.05 -1.75
C ALA A 86 -0.82 -11.61 -2.63
N SER A 87 -1.99 -12.24 -2.45
CA SER A 87 -3.21 -11.94 -3.22
C SER A 87 -4.07 -10.81 -2.64
N LEU A 88 -3.77 -10.41 -1.39
CA LEU A 88 -4.50 -9.38 -0.65
C LEU A 88 -3.89 -7.99 -0.83
N GLN A 89 -2.67 -7.93 -1.37
CA GLN A 89 -2.07 -6.66 -1.73
C GLN A 89 -2.50 -6.27 -3.14
N ASP A 90 -2.91 -5.01 -3.28
CA ASP A 90 -3.16 -4.42 -4.60
C ASP A 90 -1.93 -4.65 -5.48
N SER A 91 -2.16 -4.91 -6.77
CA SER A 91 -1.13 -5.12 -7.81
C SER A 91 0.05 -4.12 -7.83
N ASN A 92 -0.06 -3.01 -7.09
CA ASN A 92 0.99 -2.04 -6.85
C ASN A 92 2.12 -2.55 -5.93
N ASP A 93 1.82 -3.38 -4.93
CA ASP A 93 2.84 -3.88 -3.99
C ASP A 93 3.63 -5.06 -4.57
N HIS A 94 3.01 -5.89 -5.42
CA HIS A 94 3.68 -7.03 -6.06
C HIS A 94 4.84 -6.60 -6.97
N PHE A 95 4.71 -5.43 -7.61
CA PHE A 95 5.72 -4.89 -8.51
C PHE A 95 6.44 -3.65 -7.95
N LEU A 96 6.09 -3.23 -6.73
CA LEU A 96 6.52 -1.99 -6.09
C LEU A 96 6.30 -0.74 -6.98
N ALA A 97 5.40 -0.80 -7.96
CA ALA A 97 5.20 0.18 -9.01
C ALA A 97 3.71 0.46 -9.22
N ASN A 98 3.35 1.66 -9.67
CA ASN A 98 1.95 2.06 -9.80
C ASN A 98 1.40 1.75 -11.18
N ILE A 99 0.38 0.90 -11.28
CA ILE A 99 -0.29 0.64 -12.56
C ILE A 99 -1.08 1.88 -13.05
N GLN A 100 -0.95 2.18 -14.33
CA GLN A 100 -1.60 3.30 -15.01
C GLN A 100 -2.83 2.82 -15.79
N ARG A 101 -3.75 3.74 -16.14
CA ARG A 101 -4.98 3.41 -16.89
C ARG A 101 -4.72 2.74 -18.25
N ASN A 102 -3.57 2.97 -18.85
CA ASN A 102 -3.16 2.38 -20.12
C ASN A 102 -2.42 1.04 -19.96
N GLY A 103 -2.35 0.49 -18.75
CA GLY A 103 -1.66 -0.78 -18.45
C GLY A 103 -0.14 -0.68 -18.29
N SER A 104 0.45 0.51 -18.46
CA SER A 104 1.85 0.75 -18.11
C SER A 104 2.03 0.98 -16.60
N TYR A 105 3.26 1.00 -16.14
CA TYR A 105 3.62 1.21 -14.74
C TYR A 105 4.39 2.52 -14.54
N SER A 106 4.29 3.08 -13.34
CA SER A 106 5.15 4.17 -12.88
C SER A 106 6.01 3.72 -11.70
N VAL A 107 7.26 4.16 -11.69
CA VAL A 107 8.28 3.78 -10.71
C VAL A 107 8.70 5.02 -9.94
N VAL A 108 8.60 4.96 -8.61
CA VAL A 108 8.94 6.07 -7.71
C VAL A 108 9.95 5.57 -6.68
N PRO A 109 11.25 5.83 -6.83
CA PRO A 109 12.23 5.50 -5.80
C PRO A 109 11.98 6.32 -4.52
N ARG A 110 12.38 5.77 -3.38
CA ARG A 110 12.27 6.46 -2.09
C ARG A 110 13.33 7.55 -2.01
N VAL A 111 12.89 8.73 -1.54
CA VAL A 111 13.77 9.89 -1.30
C VAL A 111 13.42 10.47 0.08
N PRO A 112 14.00 9.92 1.17
CA PRO A 112 13.65 10.31 2.54
C PRO A 112 13.88 11.79 2.80
N GLY A 113 12.86 12.51 3.26
CA GLY A 113 12.97 13.96 3.53
C GLY A 113 13.26 14.82 2.29
N GLY A 114 13.17 14.27 1.08
CA GLY A 114 13.57 14.96 -0.15
C GLY A 114 15.09 15.01 -0.36
N ASP A 115 15.88 14.28 0.44
CA ASP A 115 17.33 14.22 0.31
C ASP A 115 17.74 13.35 -0.89
N ILE A 116 18.34 13.97 -1.89
CA ILE A 116 18.77 13.31 -3.13
C ILE A 116 20.18 13.78 -3.53
N THR A 117 21.09 12.82 -3.71
CA THR A 117 22.45 13.11 -4.16
C THR A 117 22.48 13.42 -5.66
N PRO A 118 23.50 14.14 -6.16
CA PRO A 118 23.72 14.31 -7.59
C PRO A 118 23.78 12.98 -8.35
N GLU A 119 24.39 11.95 -7.76
CA GLU A 119 24.52 10.62 -8.34
C GLU A 119 23.17 9.94 -8.51
N HIS A 120 22.28 10.05 -7.51
CA HIS A 120 20.91 9.53 -7.63
C HIS A 120 20.10 10.27 -8.70
N LEU A 121 20.25 11.58 -8.84
CA LEU A 121 19.59 12.35 -9.90
C LEU A 121 20.03 11.90 -11.30
N ILE A 122 21.35 11.69 -11.48
CA ILE A 122 21.91 11.18 -12.72
C ILE A 122 21.38 9.78 -13.01
N LEU A 123 21.41 8.88 -12.01
CA LEU A 123 20.92 7.50 -12.13
C LEU A 123 19.46 7.45 -12.58
N ILE A 124 18.58 8.24 -11.95
CA ILE A 124 17.16 8.33 -12.34
C ILE A 124 17.03 8.83 -13.78
N GLY A 125 17.80 9.85 -14.16
CA GLY A 125 17.81 10.38 -15.52
C GLY A 125 18.26 9.35 -16.56
N GLU A 126 19.28 8.56 -16.25
CA GLU A 126 19.78 7.49 -17.12
C GLU A 126 18.76 6.36 -17.27
N ILE A 127 18.17 5.89 -16.17
CA ILE A 127 17.11 4.87 -16.20
C ILE A 127 15.94 5.39 -17.03
N ALA A 128 15.46 6.61 -16.77
CA ALA A 128 14.35 7.18 -17.53
C ALA A 128 14.66 7.25 -19.03
N ARG A 129 15.86 7.70 -19.41
CA ARG A 129 16.31 7.73 -20.82
C ARG A 129 16.35 6.33 -21.43
N ASP A 130 16.99 5.37 -20.76
CA ASP A 130 17.26 4.04 -21.31
C ASP A 130 15.97 3.23 -21.49
N PHE A 131 14.96 3.47 -20.67
CA PHE A 131 13.65 2.82 -20.73
C PHE A 131 12.56 3.66 -21.43
N GLY A 132 12.88 4.88 -21.88
CA GLY A 132 11.93 5.77 -22.56
C GLY A 132 10.80 6.27 -21.65
N LEU A 133 11.10 6.51 -20.37
CA LEU A 133 10.14 6.87 -19.35
C LEU A 133 9.95 8.39 -19.27
N TYR A 134 8.70 8.83 -19.15
CA TYR A 134 8.39 10.23 -18.86
C TYR A 134 8.63 10.51 -17.38
N THR A 135 9.34 11.60 -17.05
CA THR A 135 9.62 11.96 -15.66
C THR A 135 8.78 13.14 -15.20
N LYS A 136 8.31 13.07 -13.95
CA LYS A 136 7.55 14.15 -13.32
C LYS A 136 7.88 14.27 -11.84
N ILE A 137 7.98 15.49 -11.35
CA ILE A 137 7.98 15.77 -9.91
C ILE A 137 6.55 15.70 -9.39
N THR A 138 6.32 14.83 -8.41
CA THR A 138 5.01 14.62 -7.79
C THR A 138 4.73 15.64 -6.69
N GLY A 139 3.46 15.77 -6.28
CA GLY A 139 3.08 16.62 -5.13
C GLY A 139 3.73 16.18 -3.80
N GLY A 140 4.23 14.94 -3.73
CA GLY A 140 5.01 14.43 -2.60
C GLY A 140 6.51 14.70 -2.71
N GLN A 141 6.94 15.59 -3.62
CA GLN A 141 8.34 15.99 -3.84
C GLN A 141 9.27 14.82 -4.21
N ARG A 142 8.79 13.90 -5.04
CA ARG A 142 9.55 12.77 -5.58
C ARG A 142 9.58 12.79 -7.09
N ILE A 143 10.58 12.16 -7.69
CA ILE A 143 10.65 11.96 -9.14
C ILE A 143 9.96 10.63 -9.47
N ASP A 144 8.93 10.70 -10.30
CA ASP A 144 8.17 9.54 -10.77
C ASP A 144 8.48 9.30 -12.26
N MET A 145 8.74 8.04 -12.61
CA MET A 145 9.10 7.59 -13.95
C MET A 145 7.96 6.76 -14.55
N PHE A 146 7.27 7.30 -15.56
CA PHE A 146 6.06 6.71 -16.16
C PHE A 146 6.34 6.00 -17.48
N GLY A 147 5.58 4.93 -17.74
CA GLY A 147 5.55 4.25 -19.04
C GLY A 147 6.30 2.92 -19.07
N ALA A 148 6.71 2.41 -17.91
CA ALA A 148 7.40 1.13 -17.81
C ALA A 148 6.45 -0.02 -18.15
N ARG A 149 6.96 -1.03 -18.86
CA ARG A 149 6.27 -2.33 -19.00
C ARG A 149 6.61 -3.22 -17.82
N VAL A 150 5.73 -4.18 -17.54
CA VAL A 150 5.90 -5.13 -16.43
C VAL A 150 7.23 -5.91 -16.50
N ASP A 151 7.67 -6.29 -17.71
CA ASP A 151 8.93 -7.01 -17.94
C ASP A 151 10.18 -6.17 -17.66
N GLN A 152 10.05 -4.85 -17.64
CA GLN A 152 11.16 -3.92 -17.40
C GLN A 152 11.37 -3.63 -15.91
N LEU A 153 10.35 -3.84 -15.08
CA LEU A 153 10.38 -3.48 -13.66
C LEU A 153 11.51 -4.14 -12.87
N PRO A 154 11.82 -5.44 -13.04
CA PRO A 154 12.93 -6.06 -12.30
C PRO A 154 14.28 -5.38 -12.57
N GLU A 155 14.55 -5.01 -13.82
CA GLU A 155 15.81 -4.38 -14.21
C GLU A 155 15.88 -2.91 -13.73
N ILE A 156 14.78 -2.17 -13.84
CA ILE A 156 14.69 -0.80 -13.31
C ILE A 156 14.99 -0.80 -11.81
N TRP A 157 14.36 -1.71 -11.04
CA TRP A 157 14.59 -1.82 -9.61
C TRP A 157 16.02 -2.26 -9.27
N ARG A 158 16.57 -3.23 -10.01
CA ARG A 158 17.96 -3.67 -9.82
C ARG A 158 18.92 -2.50 -9.95
N ARG A 159 18.80 -1.67 -11.00
CA ARG A 159 19.65 -0.49 -11.21
C ARG A 159 19.51 0.56 -10.11
N LEU A 160 18.29 0.80 -9.64
CA LEU A 160 18.04 1.73 -8.53
C LEU A 160 18.72 1.26 -7.25
N VAL A 161 18.56 -0.03 -6.90
CA VAL A 161 19.15 -0.63 -5.69
C VAL A 161 20.67 -0.69 -5.75
N GLU A 162 21.25 -1.10 -6.88
CA GLU A 162 22.71 -1.09 -7.08
C GLU A 162 23.29 0.32 -7.00
N GLY A 163 22.52 1.32 -7.42
CA GLY A 163 22.87 2.73 -7.28
C GLY A 163 22.59 3.32 -5.90
N GLY A 164 22.19 2.52 -4.91
CA GLY A 164 21.99 2.95 -3.52
C GLY A 164 20.60 3.52 -3.21
N MET A 165 19.64 3.41 -4.12
CA MET A 165 18.26 3.88 -3.91
C MET A 165 17.35 2.75 -3.42
N GLU A 166 16.46 3.05 -2.49
CA GLU A 166 15.45 2.10 -2.02
C GLU A 166 14.18 2.19 -2.87
N SER A 167 13.48 1.06 -3.02
CA SER A 167 12.13 1.08 -3.59
C SER A 167 11.20 1.89 -2.72
N GLY A 168 10.58 2.93 -3.28
CA GLY A 168 9.48 3.61 -2.62
C GLY A 168 8.29 2.68 -2.58
N GLN A 169 7.74 2.41 -1.39
CA GLN A 169 6.40 1.81 -1.33
C GLN A 169 5.45 2.66 -2.19
N ALA A 170 4.76 2.00 -3.11
CA ALA A 170 3.77 2.62 -3.98
C ALA A 170 2.73 3.34 -3.10
N TYR A 171 2.74 4.68 -3.16
CA TYR A 171 1.76 5.59 -2.57
C TYR A 171 1.22 5.29 -1.15
N GLY A 172 1.70 6.08 -0.17
CA GLY A 172 0.81 6.63 0.86
C GLY A 172 0.54 5.79 2.11
N LYS A 173 1.49 5.00 2.61
CA LYS A 173 1.40 4.38 3.94
C LYS A 173 2.73 4.44 4.71
N SER A 174 3.13 5.63 5.10
CA SER A 174 4.07 5.80 6.21
C SER A 174 3.69 7.07 6.95
N LEU A 175 3.05 6.83 8.10
CA LEU A 175 2.33 7.71 9.04
C LEU A 175 0.81 7.80 8.78
#